data_AF-A0A2H1VAT9-F1
#
_entry.id   AF-A0A2H1VAT9-F1
#
_cell.length_a   1.000
_cell.length_b   1.000
_cell.length_c   1.000
_cell.angle_alpha   90.00
_cell.angle_beta   90.00
_cell.angle_gamma   90.00
#
_symmetry.space_group_name_H-M   'P 1'
#
loop_
_entity.id
_entity.type
_entity.pdbx_description
1 polymer ?
#
loop_
_entity_poly.entity_id
_entity_poly.type
_entity_poly.pdbx_seq_one_letter_code
_entity_poly.pdbx_strand_id
1 'polypeptide(L)'
;MVGSVRGSDVSSSRRMELDTLLVQELGQFGRFQRRTFLLAAVLVMLVAWSNLEYIFTTARITTRCLISECEDEPMEFAPSWLVNAVPPGSTQGSFDNCERFGNISASRRQFDGICPSELFDQDTRLPCDTFVYENTDSVVFDYGLACDEWRRSLIGTVSTFGTLTALPITGYVSDRWGRRVALTINAFNTAWLGLTRYWTDTYLGFVLSQFAEATFGCGLYSSIYILLTELVGPDYRVAVGAALKTCFALGQVTLGVLAWAVPNWRNLTLVIYTPQLLTIFYYWIISESVRWYMSKGHFDKSEALLKKVAKVNRRQLSDKSLEALRHTAEEKLRNDLRVEGSSGEPWLVVQVFRHKPVLVRCVVSPVWWVTTTFIYYGLSLNAVNMSGNKYLNYIAVAAVEIPGFWTAYYLMGTIGRKPVLTGAFWLCAVCQLVYIFLPEGMYAASLLVYLIAKFAIAMVATSVYVYTAELYPTKYRHSLFAFSSMIGRIGSMLAPLTPAFGAQWFAELPFVMFGSLALVSGALIFLTPETLGTTLPDTFEQADRLGQLDQENKT
;
A
#
# COMPACT_ATOMS: atom_id res chain seq x y z
N MET A 1 66.17 36.75 -23.33
CA MET A 1 65.79 35.35 -23.62
C MET A 1 64.34 35.16 -23.21
N VAL A 2 63.58 34.57 -24.13
CA VAL A 2 62.12 34.49 -24.18
C VAL A 2 61.58 33.58 -23.06
N GLY A 3 60.68 34.11 -22.24
CA GLY A 3 59.89 33.34 -21.27
C GLY A 3 58.42 33.35 -21.67
N SER A 4 57.99 32.27 -22.34
CA SER A 4 56.63 32.02 -22.80
C SER A 4 55.66 31.83 -21.62
N VAL A 5 54.80 32.82 -21.36
CA VAL A 5 53.56 32.62 -20.59
C VAL A 5 52.50 32.11 -21.58
N ARG A 6 52.31 30.79 -21.64
CA ARG A 6 51.24 30.15 -22.40
C ARG A 6 50.23 29.54 -21.42
N GLY A 7 49.07 30.20 -21.37
CA GLY A 7 47.73 29.64 -21.19
C GLY A 7 47.55 28.50 -20.19
N SER A 8 47.16 28.84 -18.97
CA SER A 8 46.48 27.95 -18.03
C SER A 8 45.02 28.37 -17.83
N ASP A 9 44.32 28.73 -18.91
CA ASP A 9 42.88 29.02 -18.91
C ASP A 9 42.17 28.10 -19.91
N VAL A 10 42.15 26.80 -19.61
CA VAL A 10 41.17 25.87 -20.21
C VAL A 10 40.64 24.93 -19.12
N SER A 11 39.41 25.23 -18.72
CA SER A 11 38.38 24.33 -18.18
C SER A 11 38.62 23.63 -16.84
N SER A 12 38.52 24.36 -15.75
CA SER A 12 37.76 23.87 -14.58
C SER A 12 36.27 24.13 -14.84
N SER A 13 35.68 23.42 -15.81
CA SER A 13 34.21 23.40 -15.91
C SER A 13 33.70 22.81 -14.61
N ARG A 14 33.09 23.64 -13.75
CA ARG A 14 32.45 23.16 -12.51
C ARG A 14 31.53 22.02 -12.90
N ARG A 15 31.80 20.81 -12.42
CA ARG A 15 30.87 19.68 -12.53
C ARG A 15 29.51 20.16 -12.06
N MET A 16 28.55 20.16 -12.97
CA MET A 16 27.20 20.64 -12.72
C MET A 16 26.30 19.43 -12.59
N GLU A 17 25.64 19.30 -11.44
CA GLU A 17 24.65 18.25 -11.23
C GLU A 17 23.25 18.80 -11.43
N LEU A 18 22.32 17.92 -11.83
CA LEU A 18 20.93 18.31 -12.05
C LEU A 18 20.30 18.93 -10.79
N ASP A 19 20.62 18.38 -9.62
CA ASP A 19 20.09 18.87 -8.35
C ASP A 19 20.58 20.31 -8.08
N THR A 20 21.85 20.61 -8.37
CA THR A 20 22.41 21.97 -8.29
C THR A 20 21.69 22.93 -9.22
N LEU A 21 21.42 22.51 -10.45
CA LEU A 21 20.71 23.31 -11.45
C LEU A 21 19.23 23.55 -11.06
N LEU A 22 18.58 22.56 -10.44
CA LEU A 22 17.23 22.71 -9.87
C LEU A 22 17.20 23.72 -8.72
N VAL A 23 18.22 23.72 -7.85
CA VAL A 23 18.32 24.68 -6.74
C VAL A 23 18.62 26.09 -7.24
N GLN A 24 19.62 26.24 -8.10
CA GLN A 24 20.19 27.54 -8.45
C GLN A 24 19.43 28.27 -9.56
N GLU A 25 18.94 27.55 -10.57
CA GLU A 25 18.41 28.18 -11.79
C GLU A 25 16.93 27.92 -12.01
N LEU A 26 16.45 26.67 -11.90
CA LEU A 26 15.07 26.31 -12.27
C LEU A 26 14.04 26.47 -11.15
N GLY A 27 14.49 26.53 -9.90
CA GLY A 27 13.65 26.51 -8.71
C GLY A 27 13.20 25.10 -8.32
N GLN A 28 13.32 24.78 -7.02
CA GLN A 28 13.12 23.43 -6.50
C GLN A 28 11.67 22.91 -6.58
N PHE A 29 10.67 23.81 -6.51
CA PHE A 29 9.24 23.46 -6.58
C PHE A 29 8.40 24.57 -7.27
N GLY A 30 8.74 24.85 -8.53
CA GLY A 30 8.11 25.87 -9.36
C GLY A 30 6.73 25.48 -9.92
N ARG A 31 6.19 26.31 -10.82
CA ARG A 31 4.85 26.14 -11.40
C ARG A 31 4.73 24.86 -12.22
N PHE A 32 5.79 24.50 -12.95
CA PHE A 32 5.83 23.25 -13.72
C PHE A 32 5.71 22.03 -12.79
N GLN A 33 6.51 21.99 -11.72
CA GLN A 33 6.50 20.89 -10.75
C GLN A 33 5.16 20.79 -10.03
N ARG A 34 4.57 21.91 -9.61
CA ARG A 34 3.22 21.94 -9.00
C ARG A 34 2.14 21.41 -9.94
N ARG A 35 2.16 21.80 -11.22
CA ARG A 35 1.20 21.29 -12.21
C ARG A 35 1.34 19.77 -12.40
N THR A 36 2.57 19.29 -12.53
CA THR A 36 2.82 17.84 -12.66
C THR A 36 2.41 17.09 -11.40
N PHE A 37 2.64 17.66 -10.21
CA PHE A 37 2.19 17.10 -8.95
C PHE A 37 0.66 16.98 -8.87
N LEU A 38 -0.08 18.03 -9.25
CA LEU A 38 -1.55 17.99 -9.24
C LEU A 38 -2.11 16.92 -10.19
N LEU A 39 -1.50 16.75 -11.36
CA LEU A 39 -1.87 15.68 -12.28
C LEU A 39 -1.57 14.29 -11.70
N ALA A 40 -0.39 14.14 -11.10
CA ALA A 40 0.00 12.91 -10.42
C ALA A 40 -0.89 12.57 -9.22
N ALA A 41 -1.36 13.57 -8.48
CA ALA A 41 -2.26 13.39 -7.34
C ALA A 41 -3.56 12.69 -7.76
N VAL A 42 -4.15 13.09 -8.90
CA VAL A 42 -5.34 12.43 -9.45
C VAL A 42 -5.05 10.96 -9.77
N LEU A 43 -3.94 10.67 -10.45
CA LEU A 43 -3.57 9.28 -10.75
C LEU A 43 -3.37 8.45 -9.47
N VAL A 44 -2.75 9.01 -8.43
CA VAL A 44 -2.56 8.30 -7.16
C VAL A 44 -3.89 8.01 -6.45
N MET A 45 -4.88 8.92 -6.54
CA MET A 45 -6.22 8.65 -6.04
C MET A 45 -6.88 7.49 -6.80
N LEU A 46 -6.74 7.46 -8.13
CA LEU A 46 -7.27 6.36 -8.96
C LEU A 46 -6.60 5.02 -8.64
N VAL A 47 -5.30 5.01 -8.34
CA VAL A 47 -4.59 3.81 -7.86
C VAL A 47 -5.15 3.32 -6.52
N ALA A 48 -5.51 4.23 -5.62
CA ALA A 48 -6.13 3.84 -4.36
C ALA A 48 -7.48 3.16 -4.59
N TRP A 49 -8.25 3.63 -5.57
CA TRP A 49 -9.52 2.99 -5.94
C TRP A 49 -9.28 1.55 -6.41
N SER A 50 -8.42 1.35 -7.40
CA SER A 50 -8.20 0.01 -7.98
C SER A 50 -7.58 -0.98 -6.99
N ASN A 51 -6.65 -0.53 -6.14
CA ASN A 51 -5.97 -1.41 -5.18
C ASN A 51 -6.88 -1.90 -4.04
N LEU A 52 -7.93 -1.14 -3.70
CA LEU A 52 -8.73 -1.39 -2.50
C LEU A 52 -10.22 -1.60 -2.79
N GLU A 53 -10.64 -1.53 -4.06
CA GLU A 53 -12.01 -1.86 -4.51
C GLU A 53 -12.46 -3.23 -3.96
N TYR A 54 -11.56 -4.22 -3.96
CA TYR A 54 -11.90 -5.58 -3.54
C TYR A 54 -12.43 -5.67 -2.11
N ILE A 55 -12.10 -4.71 -1.24
CA ILE A 55 -12.62 -4.65 0.14
C ILE A 55 -14.16 -4.53 0.14
N PHE A 56 -14.72 -3.80 -0.83
CA PHE A 56 -16.16 -3.61 -0.97
C PHE A 56 -16.80 -4.69 -1.85
N THR A 57 -16.16 -5.05 -2.97
CA THR A 57 -16.73 -6.05 -3.88
C THR A 57 -16.78 -7.44 -3.27
N THR A 58 -15.85 -7.77 -2.36
CA THR A 58 -15.83 -9.02 -1.60
C THR A 58 -16.33 -8.85 -0.16
N ALA A 59 -16.97 -7.72 0.16
CA ALA A 59 -17.54 -7.48 1.47
C ALA A 59 -18.51 -8.62 1.85
N ARG A 60 -18.46 -9.03 3.12
CA ARG A 60 -19.37 -10.03 3.66
C ARG A 60 -20.80 -9.52 3.55
N ILE A 61 -21.70 -10.39 3.11
CA ILE A 61 -23.13 -10.16 3.14
C ILE A 61 -23.67 -10.97 4.32
N THR A 62 -24.59 -10.42 5.09
CA THR A 62 -25.30 -11.20 6.11
C THR A 62 -26.12 -12.27 5.40
N THR A 63 -25.90 -13.53 5.78
CA THR A 63 -26.57 -14.67 5.16
C THR A 63 -27.20 -15.53 6.23
N ARG A 64 -28.31 -16.17 5.89
CA ARG A 64 -28.90 -17.19 6.73
C ARG A 64 -29.16 -18.44 5.94
N CYS A 65 -29.36 -19.53 6.64
CA CYS A 65 -29.74 -20.79 6.04
C CYS A 65 -31.19 -20.74 5.56
N LEU A 66 -31.43 -21.32 4.39
CA LEU A 66 -32.78 -21.52 3.88
C LEU A 66 -33.44 -22.67 4.66
N ILE A 67 -34.62 -22.43 5.21
CA ILE A 67 -35.43 -23.40 5.94
C ILE A 67 -36.62 -23.77 5.06
N SER A 68 -36.38 -24.76 4.18
CA SER A 68 -37.36 -25.26 3.19
C SER A 68 -38.69 -25.76 3.76
N GLU A 69 -38.72 -26.01 5.06
CA GLU A 69 -39.85 -26.51 5.84
C GLU A 69 -40.82 -25.40 6.22
N CYS A 70 -40.36 -24.15 6.23
CA CYS A 70 -41.07 -23.00 6.81
C CYS A 70 -41.11 -21.76 5.92
N GLU A 71 -40.45 -21.79 4.76
CA GLU A 71 -40.39 -20.64 3.86
C GLU A 71 -41.40 -20.74 2.71
N ASP A 72 -42.16 -19.66 2.53
CA ASP A 72 -43.03 -19.39 1.40
C ASP A 72 -42.42 -18.29 0.50
N GLU A 73 -42.75 -18.26 -0.78
CA GLU A 73 -42.35 -17.16 -1.68
C GLU A 73 -43.26 -15.94 -1.51
N PRO A 74 -42.74 -14.71 -1.37
CA PRO A 74 -41.33 -14.31 -1.34
C PRO A 74 -40.65 -14.51 0.03
N MET A 75 -39.38 -14.92 0.01
CA MET A 75 -38.58 -15.19 1.21
C MET A 75 -38.26 -13.90 1.97
N GLU A 76 -38.72 -13.79 3.22
CA GLU A 76 -38.32 -12.72 4.13
C GLU A 76 -36.94 -13.03 4.74
N PHE A 77 -36.03 -12.06 4.82
CA PHE A 77 -34.68 -12.31 5.36
C PHE A 77 -34.67 -12.57 6.87
N ALA A 78 -35.53 -11.92 7.66
CA ALA A 78 -35.52 -12.06 9.12
C ALA A 78 -36.93 -12.27 9.70
N PRO A 79 -37.59 -13.41 9.41
CA PRO A 79 -38.89 -13.70 9.97
C PRO A 79 -38.79 -13.98 11.48
N SER A 80 -39.84 -13.68 12.22
CA SER A 80 -39.84 -13.76 13.69
C SER A 80 -39.56 -15.17 14.25
N TRP A 81 -39.81 -16.21 13.46
CA TRP A 81 -39.57 -17.61 13.84
C TRP A 81 -38.12 -18.07 13.65
N LEU A 82 -37.28 -17.30 12.92
CA LEU A 82 -35.93 -17.70 12.53
C LEU A 82 -35.01 -18.00 13.71
N VAL A 83 -35.21 -17.31 14.84
CA VAL A 83 -34.47 -17.51 16.09
C VAL A 83 -34.57 -18.94 16.64
N ASN A 84 -35.61 -19.68 16.24
CA ASN A 84 -35.80 -21.07 16.65
C ASN A 84 -35.15 -22.07 15.68
N ALA A 85 -34.81 -21.63 14.46
CA ALA A 85 -34.33 -22.49 13.36
C ALA A 85 -32.83 -22.31 13.08
N VAL A 86 -32.27 -21.14 13.38
CA VAL A 86 -30.87 -20.79 13.16
C VAL A 86 -30.26 -20.30 14.47
N PRO A 87 -29.08 -20.80 14.88
CA PRO A 87 -28.43 -20.33 16.08
C PRO A 87 -28.10 -18.83 15.99
N PRO A 88 -28.06 -18.13 17.13
CA PRO A 88 -27.62 -16.74 17.15
C PRO A 88 -26.15 -16.66 16.68
N GLY A 89 -25.85 -15.68 15.84
CA GLY A 89 -24.51 -15.41 15.34
C GLY A 89 -23.61 -14.77 16.38
N SER A 90 -22.37 -14.46 15.97
CA SER A 90 -21.36 -13.86 16.85
C SER A 90 -21.74 -12.48 17.39
N THR A 91 -22.56 -11.73 16.65
CA THR A 91 -23.04 -10.40 17.05
C THR A 91 -24.51 -10.42 17.47
N GLN A 92 -24.89 -9.62 18.47
CA GLN A 92 -26.29 -9.49 18.90
C GLN A 92 -27.22 -9.12 17.73
N GLY A 93 -28.25 -9.94 17.51
CA GLY A 93 -29.22 -9.74 16.42
C GLY A 93 -28.76 -10.25 15.04
N SER A 94 -27.57 -10.83 14.94
CA SER A 94 -27.13 -11.57 13.76
C SER A 94 -27.46 -13.06 13.90
N PHE A 95 -27.68 -13.74 12.78
CA PHE A 95 -27.84 -15.19 12.73
C PHE A 95 -26.51 -15.86 12.41
N ASP A 96 -26.29 -17.07 12.91
CA ASP A 96 -25.15 -17.87 12.49
C ASP A 96 -25.27 -18.15 10.99
N ASN A 97 -24.26 -17.75 10.24
CA ASN A 97 -24.38 -17.62 8.79
C ASN A 97 -24.32 -18.99 8.09
N CYS A 98 -23.89 -20.04 8.79
CA CYS A 98 -23.43 -21.29 8.19
C CYS A 98 -23.98 -22.56 8.85
N GLU A 99 -24.64 -22.44 10.00
CA GLU A 99 -25.23 -23.56 10.73
C GLU A 99 -26.73 -23.34 10.91
N ARG A 100 -27.51 -24.43 10.93
CA ARG A 100 -28.92 -24.44 11.30
C ARG A 100 -29.19 -25.53 12.34
N PHE A 101 -30.28 -25.39 13.08
CA PHE A 101 -30.74 -26.44 13.98
C PHE A 101 -31.27 -27.64 13.18
N GLY A 102 -31.07 -28.84 13.72
CA GLY A 102 -31.55 -30.09 13.13
C GLY A 102 -33.08 -30.21 13.21
N ASN A 103 -33.67 -31.11 12.43
CA ASN A 103 -35.12 -31.34 12.48
C ASN A 103 -35.48 -32.45 13.46
N ILE A 104 -36.46 -32.21 14.34
CA ILE A 104 -37.02 -33.22 15.25
C ILE A 104 -37.96 -34.18 14.50
N SER A 105 -38.67 -33.68 13.48
CA SER A 105 -39.63 -34.48 12.71
C SER A 105 -39.53 -34.23 11.20
N ALA A 106 -39.48 -35.32 10.42
CA ALA A 106 -39.36 -35.28 8.95
C ALA A 106 -40.67 -34.98 8.20
N SER A 107 -41.74 -34.61 8.92
CA SER A 107 -43.07 -34.46 8.33
C SER A 107 -43.38 -33.00 8.01
N ARG A 108 -43.42 -32.68 6.71
CA ARG A 108 -43.85 -31.39 6.15
C ARG A 108 -45.33 -31.17 6.45
N ARG A 109 -45.65 -30.68 7.64
CA ARG A 109 -47.00 -30.20 7.94
C ARG A 109 -47.12 -28.80 7.35
N GLN A 110 -48.16 -28.59 6.54
CA GLN A 110 -48.48 -27.28 5.99
C GLN A 110 -49.03 -26.45 7.16
N PHE A 111 -48.26 -25.46 7.60
CA PHE A 111 -48.61 -24.62 8.76
C PHE A 111 -49.12 -23.26 8.28
N ASP A 112 -50.18 -22.77 8.94
CA ASP A 112 -50.78 -21.46 8.67
C ASP A 112 -49.83 -20.32 9.09
N GLY A 113 -48.81 -20.03 8.27
CA GLY A 113 -47.97 -18.82 8.35
C GLY A 113 -47.05 -18.68 9.56
N ILE A 114 -47.04 -19.64 10.51
CA ILE A 114 -46.17 -19.63 11.68
C ILE A 114 -45.39 -20.95 11.72
N CYS A 115 -44.08 -20.86 11.55
CA CYS A 115 -43.16 -21.99 11.69
C CYS A 115 -42.98 -22.35 13.19
N PRO A 116 -43.47 -23.51 13.65
CA PRO A 116 -43.40 -23.87 15.06
C PRO A 116 -41.98 -24.24 15.50
N SER A 117 -41.60 -23.81 16.70
CA SER A 117 -40.28 -24.09 17.30
C SER A 117 -40.04 -25.58 17.55
N GLU A 118 -41.11 -26.38 17.68
CA GLU A 118 -41.06 -27.83 17.91
C GLU A 118 -40.50 -28.62 16.72
N LEU A 119 -40.31 -27.98 15.55
CA LEU A 119 -39.68 -28.60 14.40
C LEU A 119 -38.17 -28.73 14.56
N PHE A 120 -37.55 -27.89 15.37
CA PHE A 120 -36.10 -27.74 15.43
C PHE A 120 -35.53 -28.29 16.73
N ASP A 121 -34.51 -29.12 16.58
CA ASP A 121 -33.68 -29.63 17.66
C ASP A 121 -32.54 -28.65 17.90
N GLN A 122 -32.62 -27.89 18.98
CA GLN A 122 -31.59 -26.90 19.33
C GLN A 122 -30.28 -27.53 19.80
N ASP A 123 -30.28 -28.83 20.13
CA ASP A 123 -29.07 -29.56 20.54
C ASP A 123 -28.25 -30.06 19.34
N THR A 124 -28.87 -30.16 18.16
CA THR A 124 -28.22 -30.64 16.94
C THR A 124 -27.96 -29.48 15.97
N ARG A 125 -26.69 -29.28 15.58
CA ARG A 125 -26.29 -28.29 14.57
C ARG A 125 -25.88 -28.96 13.28
N LEU A 126 -26.43 -28.48 12.17
CA LEU A 126 -26.16 -28.99 10.83
C LEU A 126 -25.63 -27.87 9.92
N PRO A 127 -24.71 -28.18 8.99
CA PRO A 127 -24.28 -27.22 7.99
C PRO A 127 -25.44 -26.87 7.05
N CYS A 128 -25.38 -25.68 6.47
CA CYS A 128 -26.42 -25.18 5.59
C CYS A 128 -26.19 -25.58 4.14
N ASP A 129 -27.24 -26.11 3.50
CA ASP A 129 -27.19 -26.56 2.10
C ASP A 129 -27.40 -25.39 1.13
N THR A 130 -28.28 -24.45 1.50
CA THR A 130 -28.66 -23.28 0.69
C THR A 130 -28.83 -22.05 1.57
N PHE A 131 -28.64 -20.87 0.96
CA PHE A 131 -28.54 -19.61 1.68
C PHE A 131 -29.53 -18.57 1.16
N VAL A 132 -30.06 -17.78 2.07
CA VAL A 132 -30.79 -16.54 1.78
C VAL A 132 -29.87 -15.38 2.11
N TYR A 133 -29.70 -14.45 1.17
CA TYR A 133 -28.82 -13.30 1.29
C TYR A 133 -29.63 -12.05 1.61
N GLU A 134 -29.10 -11.19 2.48
CA GLU A 134 -29.73 -9.90 2.83
C GLU A 134 -29.80 -8.95 1.62
N ASN A 135 -28.79 -9.00 0.75
CA ASN A 135 -28.68 -8.17 -0.45
C ASN A 135 -27.91 -8.90 -1.55
N THR A 136 -27.88 -8.30 -2.74
CA THR A 136 -27.22 -8.82 -3.94
C THR A 136 -26.02 -7.95 -4.37
N ASP A 137 -25.46 -7.18 -3.43
CA ASP A 137 -24.53 -6.10 -3.75
C ASP A 137 -23.08 -6.55 -3.94
N SER A 138 -22.69 -7.75 -3.50
CA SER A 138 -21.30 -8.23 -3.48
C SER A 138 -21.14 -9.54 -4.26
N VAL A 139 -19.90 -9.84 -4.68
CA VAL A 139 -19.55 -11.08 -5.40
C VAL A 139 -19.86 -12.35 -4.58
N VAL A 140 -20.07 -12.18 -3.27
CA VAL A 140 -20.48 -13.24 -2.36
C VAL A 140 -21.83 -13.83 -2.78
N PHE A 141 -22.75 -13.01 -3.28
CA PHE A 141 -24.04 -13.47 -3.82
C PHE A 141 -23.85 -14.16 -5.18
N ASP A 142 -23.22 -13.49 -6.14
CA ASP A 142 -23.07 -13.98 -7.53
C ASP A 142 -22.32 -15.33 -7.61
N TYR A 143 -21.34 -15.57 -6.72
CA TYR A 143 -20.51 -16.78 -6.75
C TYR A 143 -20.75 -17.76 -5.59
N GLY A 144 -21.75 -17.50 -4.75
CA GLY A 144 -22.12 -18.39 -3.64
C GLY A 144 -21.00 -18.57 -2.60
N LEU A 145 -20.50 -17.47 -2.04
CA LEU A 145 -19.34 -17.49 -1.12
C LEU A 145 -19.71 -17.27 0.36
N ALA A 146 -21.00 -17.38 0.73
CA ALA A 146 -21.52 -17.06 2.06
C ALA A 146 -20.69 -17.65 3.23
N CYS A 147 -20.33 -18.94 3.11
CA CYS A 147 -19.58 -19.69 4.11
C CYS A 147 -18.20 -20.14 3.63
N ASP A 148 -17.75 -19.64 2.48
CA ASP A 148 -16.43 -19.96 1.93
C ASP A 148 -15.49 -18.75 2.07
N GLU A 149 -15.13 -18.50 3.33
CA GLU A 149 -14.25 -17.39 3.71
C GLU A 149 -12.85 -17.52 3.10
N TRP A 150 -12.38 -18.75 2.85
CA TRP A 150 -11.10 -19.02 2.21
C TRP A 150 -11.09 -18.55 0.76
N ARG A 151 -12.09 -18.92 -0.05
CA ARG A 151 -12.19 -18.44 -1.44
C ARG A 151 -12.43 -16.93 -1.52
N ARG A 152 -13.27 -16.38 -0.63
CA ARG A 152 -13.51 -14.94 -0.56
C ARG A 152 -12.23 -14.15 -0.27
N SER A 153 -11.47 -14.61 0.73
CA SER A 153 -10.21 -13.99 1.16
C SER A 153 -9.09 -14.16 0.12
N LEU A 154 -9.08 -15.28 -0.61
CA LEU A 154 -8.10 -15.57 -1.66
C LEU A 154 -8.08 -14.51 -2.76
N ILE A 155 -9.23 -13.89 -3.09
CA ILE A 155 -9.31 -12.81 -4.08
C ILE A 155 -8.34 -11.68 -3.75
N GLY A 156 -8.35 -11.23 -2.48
CA GLY A 156 -7.43 -10.18 -2.02
C GLY A 156 -5.98 -10.64 -2.02
N THR A 157 -5.69 -11.88 -1.60
CA THR A 157 -4.34 -12.45 -1.61
C THR A 157 -3.77 -12.53 -3.03
N VAL A 158 -4.58 -12.98 -3.99
CA VAL A 158 -4.20 -13.05 -5.42
C VAL A 158 -3.96 -11.66 -6.00
N SER A 159 -4.77 -10.67 -5.64
CA SER A 159 -4.55 -9.26 -6.01
C SER A 159 -3.20 -8.74 -5.50
N THR A 160 -2.87 -9.01 -4.24
CA THR A 160 -1.57 -8.61 -3.67
C THR A 160 -0.41 -9.37 -4.31
N PHE A 161 -0.59 -10.66 -4.63
CA PHE A 161 0.41 -11.44 -5.36
C PHE A 161 0.67 -10.87 -6.75
N GLY A 162 -0.38 -10.49 -7.49
CA GLY A 162 -0.25 -9.77 -8.76
C GLY A 162 0.54 -8.47 -8.60
N THR A 163 0.26 -7.68 -7.56
CA THR A 163 1.01 -6.46 -7.24
C THR A 163 2.50 -6.71 -7.02
N LEU A 164 2.88 -7.82 -6.37
CA LEU A 164 4.29 -8.19 -6.20
C LEU A 164 4.97 -8.43 -7.55
N THR A 165 4.30 -9.13 -8.46
CA THR A 165 4.82 -9.41 -9.80
C THR A 165 4.87 -8.16 -10.70
N ALA A 166 4.02 -7.16 -10.43
CA ALA A 166 3.98 -5.91 -11.19
C ALA A 166 5.26 -5.06 -11.06
N LEU A 167 5.93 -5.11 -9.89
CA LEU A 167 7.08 -4.26 -9.60
C LEU A 167 8.31 -4.53 -10.50
N PRO A 168 8.79 -5.78 -10.68
CA PRO A 168 9.90 -6.04 -11.60
C PRO A 168 9.52 -5.74 -13.06
N ILE A 169 8.28 -6.05 -13.47
CA ILE A 169 7.78 -5.76 -14.83
C ILE A 169 7.81 -4.26 -15.08
N THR A 170 7.23 -3.48 -14.16
CA THR A 170 7.17 -2.03 -14.28
C THR A 170 8.55 -1.39 -14.17
N GLY A 171 9.43 -1.90 -13.30
CA GLY A 171 10.81 -1.45 -13.20
C GLY A 171 11.54 -1.61 -14.53
N TYR A 172 11.46 -2.80 -15.13
CA TYR A 172 12.02 -3.07 -16.45
C TYR A 172 11.48 -2.12 -17.52
N VAL A 173 10.15 -1.93 -17.57
CA VAL A 173 9.52 -1.05 -18.56
C VAL A 173 9.93 0.42 -18.35
N SER A 174 9.93 0.89 -17.10
CA SER A 174 10.31 2.25 -16.70
C SER A 174 11.75 2.57 -17.05
N ASP A 175 12.66 1.64 -16.82
CA ASP A 175 14.07 1.85 -17.09
C ASP A 175 14.41 1.73 -18.57
N ARG A 176 13.69 0.86 -19.32
CA ARG A 176 13.94 0.64 -20.75
C ARG A 176 13.30 1.69 -21.65
N TRP A 177 12.05 2.06 -21.39
CA TRP A 177 11.24 2.94 -22.25
C TRP A 177 10.87 4.28 -21.62
N GLY A 178 11.13 4.47 -20.32
CA GLY A 178 10.93 5.74 -19.62
C GLY A 178 9.79 5.70 -18.61
N ARG A 179 9.83 6.64 -17.66
CA ARG A 179 8.90 6.72 -16.53
C ARG A 179 7.50 7.10 -17.00
N ARG A 180 7.40 8.00 -17.99
CA ARG A 180 6.12 8.40 -18.58
C ARG A 180 5.44 7.25 -19.32
N VAL A 181 6.23 6.45 -20.05
CA VAL A 181 5.70 5.27 -20.78
C VAL A 181 5.18 4.24 -19.78
N ALA A 182 5.99 3.88 -18.78
CA ALA A 182 5.58 2.95 -17.74
C ALA A 182 4.32 3.41 -16.99
N LEU A 183 4.27 4.69 -16.60
CA LEU A 183 3.10 5.30 -15.97
C LEU A 183 1.85 5.16 -16.84
N THR A 184 1.91 5.51 -18.12
CA THR A 184 0.73 5.47 -19.00
C THR A 184 0.25 4.04 -19.26
N ILE A 185 1.18 3.11 -19.51
CA ILE A 185 0.84 1.69 -19.75
C ILE A 185 0.18 1.09 -18.51
N ASN A 186 0.76 1.29 -17.32
CA ASN A 186 0.17 0.80 -16.08
C ASN A 186 -1.22 1.41 -15.85
N ALA A 187 -1.37 2.73 -16.00
CA ALA A 187 -2.66 3.40 -15.79
C ALA A 187 -3.75 2.89 -16.74
N PHE A 188 -3.41 2.75 -18.02
CA PHE A 188 -4.35 2.23 -19.01
C PHE A 188 -4.70 0.76 -18.73
N ASN A 189 -3.70 -0.07 -18.39
CA ASN A 189 -3.92 -1.47 -18.04
C ASN A 189 -4.80 -1.64 -16.81
N THR A 190 -4.60 -0.84 -15.76
CA THR A 190 -5.51 -0.78 -14.60
C THR A 190 -6.94 -0.53 -15.06
N ALA A 191 -7.14 0.47 -15.92
CA ALA A 191 -8.47 0.87 -16.38
C ALA A 191 -9.19 -0.23 -17.16
N TRP A 192 -8.59 -0.75 -18.24
CA TRP A 192 -9.28 -1.69 -19.11
C TRP A 192 -9.36 -3.09 -18.50
N LEU A 193 -8.30 -3.59 -17.83
CA LEU A 193 -8.33 -4.90 -17.16
C LEU A 193 -9.30 -4.89 -15.98
N GLY A 194 -9.33 -3.82 -15.20
CA GLY A 194 -10.31 -3.66 -14.13
C GLY A 194 -11.74 -3.70 -14.64
N LEU A 195 -12.01 -3.02 -15.77
CA LEU A 195 -13.33 -3.04 -16.41
C LEU A 195 -13.76 -4.45 -16.85
N THR A 196 -12.81 -5.32 -17.22
CA THR A 196 -13.14 -6.70 -17.62
C THR A 196 -13.91 -7.49 -16.55
N ARG A 197 -13.76 -7.13 -15.26
CA ARG A 197 -14.49 -7.74 -14.13
C ARG A 197 -16.00 -7.67 -14.28
N TYR A 198 -16.51 -6.60 -14.90
CA TYR A 198 -17.95 -6.42 -15.07
C TYR A 198 -18.61 -7.58 -15.83
N TRP A 199 -17.90 -8.20 -16.79
CA TRP A 199 -18.40 -9.31 -17.59
C TRP A 199 -18.02 -10.69 -17.03
N THR A 200 -17.43 -10.75 -15.84
CA THR A 200 -17.11 -12.03 -15.23
C THR A 200 -18.36 -12.58 -14.54
N ASP A 201 -18.78 -13.77 -14.96
CA ASP A 201 -19.90 -14.52 -14.36
C ASP A 201 -19.43 -15.82 -13.71
N THR A 202 -18.12 -16.01 -13.58
CA THR A 202 -17.53 -17.15 -12.88
C THR A 202 -16.48 -16.67 -11.88
N TYR A 203 -16.41 -17.36 -10.74
CA TYR A 203 -15.40 -17.09 -9.71
C TYR A 203 -13.97 -17.10 -10.27
N LEU A 204 -13.64 -18.07 -11.13
CA LEU A 204 -12.31 -18.16 -11.73
C LEU A 204 -12.03 -16.99 -12.66
N GLY A 205 -13.00 -16.59 -13.49
CA GLY A 205 -12.88 -15.41 -14.35
C GLY A 205 -12.63 -14.14 -13.54
N PHE A 206 -13.35 -13.97 -12.43
CA PHE A 206 -13.16 -12.84 -11.51
C PHE A 206 -11.74 -12.84 -10.91
N VAL A 207 -11.27 -13.96 -10.36
CA VAL A 207 -9.93 -14.07 -9.77
C VAL A 207 -8.83 -13.82 -10.80
N LEU A 208 -8.96 -14.35 -12.02
CA LEU A 208 -8.00 -14.13 -13.10
C LEU A 208 -7.96 -12.67 -13.54
N SER A 209 -9.11 -12.01 -13.66
CA SER A 209 -9.18 -10.57 -13.97
C SER A 209 -8.58 -9.72 -12.84
N GLN A 210 -8.78 -10.12 -11.57
CA GLN A 210 -8.14 -9.48 -10.41
C GLN A 210 -6.62 -9.59 -10.49
N PHE A 211 -6.11 -10.79 -10.75
CA PHE A 211 -4.68 -11.03 -10.89
C PHE A 211 -4.06 -10.25 -12.05
N ALA A 212 -4.72 -10.27 -13.22
CA ALA A 212 -4.22 -9.59 -14.41
C ALA A 212 -4.13 -8.07 -14.21
N GLU A 213 -5.19 -7.45 -13.69
CA GLU A 213 -5.20 -6.01 -13.38
C GLU A 213 -4.10 -5.64 -12.38
N ALA A 214 -3.98 -6.40 -11.27
CA ALA A 214 -2.95 -6.13 -10.27
C ALA A 214 -1.52 -6.29 -10.83
N THR A 215 -1.30 -7.28 -11.70
CA THR A 215 0.01 -7.56 -12.32
C THR A 215 0.44 -6.50 -13.33
N PHE A 216 -0.49 -6.03 -14.16
CA PHE A 216 -0.16 -5.12 -15.26
C PHE A 216 -0.47 -3.65 -14.97
N GLY A 217 -1.14 -3.35 -13.84
CA GLY A 217 -1.60 -2.02 -13.48
C GLY A 217 -0.98 -1.42 -12.20
N CYS A 218 -0.60 -2.24 -11.22
CA CYS A 218 -0.21 -1.72 -9.88
C CYS A 218 1.13 -0.96 -9.85
N GLY A 219 1.92 -0.99 -10.93
CA GLY A 219 3.18 -0.24 -11.06
C GLY A 219 3.03 1.28 -11.20
N LEU A 220 1.80 1.78 -11.26
CA LEU A 220 1.52 3.21 -11.47
C LEU A 220 2.06 4.09 -10.33
N TYR A 221 1.83 3.71 -9.07
CA TYR A 221 2.26 4.51 -7.91
C TYR A 221 3.78 4.70 -7.85
N SER A 222 4.54 3.61 -8.06
CA SER A 222 6.01 3.67 -8.04
C SER A 222 6.57 4.52 -9.17
N SER A 223 5.99 4.41 -10.37
CA SER A 223 6.37 5.23 -11.54
C SER A 223 6.14 6.73 -11.27
N ILE A 224 5.00 7.08 -10.65
CA ILE A 224 4.68 8.47 -10.27
C ILE A 224 5.66 9.00 -9.22
N TYR A 225 5.92 8.19 -8.18
CA TYR A 225 6.82 8.57 -7.10
C TYR A 225 8.24 8.86 -7.63
N ILE A 226 8.77 7.98 -8.47
CA ILE A 226 10.09 8.18 -9.10
C ILE A 226 10.07 9.43 -9.98
N LEU A 227 9.10 9.57 -10.87
CA LEU A 227 9.02 10.73 -11.76
C LEU A 227 9.00 12.06 -10.99
N LEU A 228 8.24 12.15 -9.91
CA LEU A 228 8.13 13.37 -9.12
C LEU A 228 9.39 13.65 -8.29
N THR A 229 9.99 12.64 -7.69
CA THR A 229 11.24 12.81 -6.91
C THR A 229 12.45 13.16 -7.78
N GLU A 230 12.46 12.71 -9.04
CA GLU A 230 13.43 13.11 -10.05
C GLU A 230 13.19 14.54 -10.60
N LEU A 231 11.95 15.04 -10.49
CA LEU A 231 11.55 16.35 -11.00
C LEU A 231 11.74 17.50 -9.99
N VAL A 232 11.59 17.21 -8.69
CA VAL A 232 11.72 18.22 -7.63
C VAL A 232 13.13 18.30 -7.06
N GLY A 233 13.46 19.48 -6.51
CA GLY A 233 14.71 19.68 -5.80
C GLY A 233 14.81 18.83 -4.52
N PRO A 234 16.04 18.62 -4.01
CA PRO A 234 16.30 17.71 -2.90
C PRO A 234 15.47 18.03 -1.64
N ASP A 235 15.30 19.31 -1.31
CA ASP A 235 14.62 19.75 -0.08
C ASP A 235 13.11 19.41 -0.08
N TYR A 236 12.50 19.26 -1.24
CA TYR A 236 11.05 18.98 -1.39
C TYR A 236 10.73 17.50 -1.60
N ARG A 237 11.72 16.61 -1.78
CA ARG A 237 11.47 15.19 -2.09
C ARG A 237 10.67 14.49 -1.01
N VAL A 238 11.00 14.74 0.26
CA VAL A 238 10.30 14.15 1.41
C VAL A 238 8.87 14.67 1.50
N ALA A 239 8.68 15.98 1.34
CA ALA A 239 7.36 16.61 1.36
C ALA A 239 6.45 16.09 0.24
N VAL A 240 6.99 15.91 -0.97
CA VAL A 240 6.26 15.32 -2.11
C VAL A 240 5.87 13.87 -1.81
N GLY A 241 6.76 13.07 -1.22
CA GLY A 241 6.44 11.69 -0.81
C GLY A 241 5.30 11.64 0.19
N ALA A 242 5.31 12.49 1.23
CA ALA A 242 4.23 12.59 2.21
C ALA A 242 2.91 13.09 1.58
N ALA A 243 2.99 14.05 0.66
CA ALA A 243 1.84 14.54 -0.06
C ALA A 243 1.21 13.47 -0.97
N LEU A 244 2.01 12.64 -1.65
CA LEU A 244 1.50 11.50 -2.42
C LEU A 244 0.79 10.46 -1.54
N LYS A 245 1.34 10.15 -0.35
CA LYS A 245 0.65 9.29 0.62
C LYS A 245 -0.69 9.88 1.07
N THR A 246 -0.74 11.20 1.28
CA THR A 246 -1.98 11.91 1.59
C THR A 246 -2.98 11.78 0.44
N CYS A 247 -2.54 11.94 -0.82
CA CYS A 247 -3.40 11.71 -1.99
C CYS A 247 -3.92 10.26 -2.06
N PHE A 248 -3.09 9.28 -1.70
CA PHE A 248 -3.53 7.88 -1.65
C PHE A 248 -4.62 7.67 -0.59
N ALA A 249 -4.44 8.20 0.62
CA ALA A 249 -5.47 8.14 1.67
C ALA A 249 -6.76 8.88 1.30
N LEU A 250 -6.67 10.04 0.63
CA LEU A 250 -7.85 10.72 0.07
C LEU A 250 -8.54 9.88 -1.02
N GLY A 251 -7.76 9.14 -1.82
CA GLY A 251 -8.26 8.14 -2.76
C GLY A 251 -9.06 7.04 -2.05
N GLN A 252 -8.59 6.54 -0.90
CA GLN A 252 -9.34 5.58 -0.09
C GLN A 252 -10.63 6.17 0.46
N VAL A 253 -10.59 7.38 1.02
CA VAL A 253 -11.79 8.08 1.51
C VAL A 253 -12.82 8.23 0.39
N THR A 254 -12.40 8.66 -0.79
CA THR A 254 -13.30 8.81 -1.95
C THR A 254 -13.82 7.47 -2.45
N LEU A 255 -13.02 6.39 -2.44
CA LEU A 255 -13.49 5.03 -2.72
C LEU A 255 -14.61 4.62 -1.75
N GLY A 256 -14.44 4.84 -0.46
CA GLY A 256 -15.46 4.52 0.55
C GLY A 256 -16.77 5.28 0.32
N VAL A 257 -16.68 6.55 -0.09
CA VAL A 257 -17.87 7.36 -0.46
C VAL A 257 -18.54 6.81 -1.72
N LEU A 258 -17.76 6.45 -2.75
CA LEU A 258 -18.31 5.87 -3.98
C LEU A 258 -18.97 4.52 -3.73
N ALA A 259 -18.36 3.66 -2.91
CA ALA A 259 -18.93 2.38 -2.51
C ALA A 259 -20.23 2.55 -1.71
N TRP A 260 -20.35 3.61 -0.90
CA TRP A 260 -21.60 3.93 -0.21
C TRP A 260 -22.68 4.42 -1.18
N ALA A 261 -22.32 5.26 -2.14
CA ALA A 261 -23.25 5.78 -3.13
C ALA A 261 -23.72 4.73 -4.15
N VAL A 262 -22.87 3.76 -4.47
CA VAL A 262 -23.13 2.69 -5.45
C VAL A 262 -22.74 1.34 -4.82
N PRO A 263 -23.63 0.72 -4.03
CA PRO A 263 -23.32 -0.52 -3.30
C PRO A 263 -23.09 -1.73 -4.21
N ASN A 264 -23.84 -1.83 -5.31
CA ASN A 264 -23.73 -2.96 -6.24
C ASN A 264 -22.33 -3.02 -6.87
N TRP A 265 -21.65 -4.14 -6.69
CA TRP A 265 -20.25 -4.32 -7.08
C TRP A 265 -20.00 -4.11 -8.57
N ARG A 266 -20.90 -4.56 -9.46
CA ARG A 266 -20.74 -4.38 -10.91
C ARG A 266 -20.82 -2.91 -11.30
N ASN A 267 -21.80 -2.20 -10.77
CA ASN A 267 -21.96 -0.76 -11.00
C ASN A 267 -20.79 0.03 -10.40
N LEU A 268 -20.32 -0.38 -9.21
CA LEU A 268 -19.14 0.21 -8.57
C LEU A 268 -17.89 0.06 -9.45
N THR A 269 -17.65 -1.13 -10.01
CA THR A 269 -16.55 -1.39 -10.96
C THR A 269 -16.66 -0.45 -12.17
N LEU A 270 -17.85 -0.26 -12.76
CA LEU A 270 -18.03 0.69 -13.87
C LEU A 270 -17.68 2.12 -13.46
N VAL A 271 -18.16 2.58 -12.30
CA VAL A 271 -17.91 3.95 -11.80
C VAL A 271 -16.43 4.18 -11.52
N ILE A 272 -15.72 3.19 -10.97
CA ILE A 272 -14.30 3.30 -10.62
C ILE A 272 -13.40 3.27 -11.86
N TYR A 273 -13.63 2.35 -12.80
CA TYR A 273 -12.68 2.09 -13.89
C TYR A 273 -12.98 2.87 -15.17
N THR A 274 -14.24 3.22 -15.46
CA THR A 274 -14.58 3.96 -16.68
C THR A 274 -13.87 5.32 -16.78
N PRO A 275 -13.82 6.16 -15.72
CA PRO A 275 -13.07 7.42 -15.76
C PRO A 275 -11.57 7.22 -15.97
N GLN A 276 -11.03 6.07 -15.56
CA GLN A 276 -9.61 5.75 -15.68
C GLN A 276 -9.19 5.45 -17.13
N LEU A 277 -10.11 5.16 -18.04
CA LEU A 277 -9.77 5.00 -19.47
C LEU A 277 -9.17 6.28 -20.06
N LEU A 278 -9.52 7.44 -19.51
CA LEU A 278 -8.94 8.73 -19.88
C LEU A 278 -7.48 8.88 -19.45
N THR A 279 -6.94 7.97 -18.63
CA THR A 279 -5.53 8.01 -18.24
C THR A 279 -4.57 7.81 -19.40
N ILE A 280 -5.02 7.25 -20.53
CA ILE A 280 -4.21 7.18 -21.77
C ILE A 280 -3.75 8.57 -22.23
N PHE A 281 -4.56 9.60 -21.99
CA PHE A 281 -4.23 10.98 -22.37
C PHE A 281 -3.04 11.56 -21.57
N TYR A 282 -2.69 10.96 -20.43
CA TYR A 282 -1.55 11.40 -19.64
C TYR A 282 -0.21 11.25 -20.37
N TYR A 283 -0.13 10.38 -21.38
CA TYR A 283 1.06 10.26 -22.23
C TYR A 283 1.46 11.60 -22.88
N TRP A 284 0.46 12.38 -23.31
CA TRP A 284 0.69 13.67 -23.97
C TRP A 284 0.77 14.83 -22.98
N ILE A 285 0.21 14.68 -21.78
CA ILE A 285 0.14 15.75 -20.76
C ILE A 285 1.41 15.74 -19.89
N ILE A 286 1.84 14.57 -19.43
CA ILE A 286 3.02 14.43 -18.56
C ILE A 286 4.30 14.47 -19.39
N SER A 287 5.34 15.10 -18.83
CA SER A 287 6.68 15.10 -19.41
C SER A 287 7.52 13.98 -18.81
N GLU A 288 8.46 13.45 -19.59
CA GLU A 288 9.38 12.40 -19.16
C GLU A 288 10.43 12.93 -18.17
N SER A 289 11.12 12.03 -17.47
CA SER A 289 12.22 12.36 -16.56
C SER A 289 13.46 12.88 -17.29
N VAL A 290 13.99 14.01 -16.82
CA VAL A 290 15.27 14.57 -17.28
C VAL A 290 16.41 13.58 -17.01
N ARG A 291 16.41 12.94 -15.82
CA ARG A 291 17.44 11.96 -15.45
C ARG A 291 17.43 10.75 -16.35
N TRP A 292 16.23 10.26 -16.72
CA TRP A 292 16.11 9.16 -17.68
C TRP A 292 16.65 9.53 -19.06
N TYR A 293 16.33 10.73 -19.56
CA TYR A 293 16.88 11.17 -20.84
C TYR A 293 18.41 11.22 -20.82
N MET A 294 19.01 11.76 -19.76
CA MET A 294 20.47 11.81 -19.62
C MET A 294 21.09 10.41 -19.51
N SER A 295 20.51 9.48 -18.74
CA SER A 295 21.05 8.13 -18.61
C SER A 295 20.94 7.28 -19.89
N LYS A 296 20.03 7.64 -20.80
CA LYS A 296 19.91 7.03 -22.14
C LYS A 296 20.69 7.76 -23.23
N GLY A 297 21.47 8.80 -22.90
CA GLY A 297 22.21 9.59 -23.87
C GLY A 297 21.35 10.50 -24.75
N HIS A 298 20.08 10.70 -24.41
CA HIS A 298 19.15 11.60 -25.11
C HIS A 298 19.32 13.06 -24.63
N PHE A 299 20.53 13.61 -24.76
CA PHE A 299 20.88 14.92 -24.19
C PHE A 299 20.03 16.06 -24.76
N ASP A 300 19.82 16.11 -26.07
CA ASP A 300 19.03 17.19 -26.72
C ASP A 300 17.58 17.25 -26.19
N LYS A 301 16.97 16.09 -25.90
CA LYS A 301 15.63 16.00 -25.31
C LYS A 301 15.61 16.48 -23.86
N SER A 302 16.64 16.14 -23.08
CA SER A 302 16.77 16.63 -21.70
C SER A 302 16.91 18.15 -21.66
N GLU A 303 17.73 18.73 -22.55
CA GLU A 303 17.92 20.17 -22.66
C GLU A 303 16.63 20.89 -23.07
N ALA A 304 15.92 20.38 -24.09
CA ALA A 304 14.64 20.95 -24.52
C ALA A 304 13.61 20.93 -23.38
N LEU A 305 13.59 19.86 -22.58
CA LEU A 305 12.72 19.77 -21.41
C LEU A 305 13.12 20.78 -20.32
N LEU A 306 14.41 20.91 -20.00
CA LEU A 306 14.89 21.89 -19.02
C LEU A 306 14.57 23.33 -19.44
N LYS A 307 14.74 23.66 -20.73
CA LYS A 307 14.34 24.96 -21.30
C LYS A 307 12.82 25.19 -21.16
N LYS A 308 12.00 24.16 -21.40
CA LYS A 308 10.55 24.21 -21.16
C LYS A 308 10.22 24.46 -19.68
N VAL A 309 10.89 23.79 -18.75
CA VAL A 309 10.72 23.98 -17.30
C VAL A 309 11.08 25.42 -16.91
N ALA A 310 12.22 25.93 -17.39
CA ALA A 310 12.67 27.31 -17.14
C ALA A 310 11.61 28.33 -17.59
N LYS A 311 11.11 28.17 -18.82
CA LYS A 311 10.06 29.03 -19.40
C LYS A 311 8.78 29.03 -18.56
N VAL A 312 8.30 27.86 -18.13
CA VAL A 312 7.08 27.74 -17.31
C VAL A 312 7.29 28.29 -15.90
N ASN A 313 8.47 28.09 -15.32
CA ASN A 313 8.83 28.59 -13.99
C ASN A 313 9.19 30.08 -14.00
N ARG A 314 9.24 30.72 -15.18
CA ARG A 314 9.69 32.11 -15.38
C ARG A 314 11.08 32.34 -14.79
N ARG A 315 11.98 31.39 -15.05
CA ARG A 315 13.39 31.43 -14.64
C ARG A 315 14.29 31.48 -15.86
N GLN A 316 15.46 32.07 -15.71
CA GLN A 316 16.50 32.03 -16.73
C GLN A 316 17.39 30.82 -16.49
N LEU A 317 17.69 30.10 -17.56
CA LEU A 317 18.56 28.93 -17.59
C LEU A 317 19.80 29.34 -18.39
N SER A 318 20.97 29.23 -17.79
CA SER A 318 22.24 29.58 -18.43
C SER A 318 22.66 28.47 -19.39
N ASP A 319 22.96 28.82 -20.65
CA ASP A 319 23.45 27.85 -21.63
C ASP A 319 24.78 27.22 -21.18
N LYS A 320 25.63 27.98 -20.46
CA LYS A 320 26.88 27.44 -19.87
C LYS A 320 26.62 26.37 -18.81
N SER A 321 25.59 26.56 -17.98
CA SER A 321 25.21 25.59 -16.95
C SER A 321 24.63 24.32 -17.57
N LEU A 322 23.91 24.48 -18.68
CA LEU A 322 23.36 23.38 -19.46
C LEU A 322 24.45 22.55 -20.15
N GLU A 323 25.44 23.21 -20.77
CA GLU A 323 26.61 22.56 -21.36
C GLU A 323 27.45 21.82 -20.30
N ALA A 324 27.67 22.44 -19.13
CA ALA A 324 28.37 21.81 -18.02
C ALA A 324 27.63 20.57 -17.48
N LEU A 325 26.28 20.63 -17.41
CA LEU A 325 25.46 19.49 -17.03
C LEU A 325 25.57 18.36 -18.05
N ARG A 326 25.51 18.67 -19.35
CA ARG A 326 25.69 17.71 -20.44
C ARG A 326 27.03 17.00 -20.36
N HIS A 327 28.12 17.76 -20.24
CA HIS A 327 29.47 17.19 -20.14
C HIS A 327 29.60 16.25 -18.93
N THR A 328 29.03 16.65 -17.77
CA THR A 328 29.02 15.82 -16.56
C THR A 328 28.22 14.52 -16.77
N ALA A 329 27.10 14.58 -17.49
CA ALA A 329 26.27 13.42 -17.77
C ALA A 329 26.92 12.47 -18.80
N GLU A 330 27.57 12.99 -19.84
CA GLU A 330 28.33 12.21 -20.82
C GLU A 330 29.51 11.48 -20.17
N GLU A 331 30.24 12.15 -19.27
CA GLU A 331 31.33 11.55 -18.48
C GLU A 331 30.82 10.39 -17.61
N LYS A 332 29.69 10.58 -16.91
CA LYS A 332 29.04 9.52 -16.10
C LYS A 332 28.65 8.32 -16.97
N LEU A 333 27.96 8.55 -18.09
CA LEU A 333 27.54 7.47 -19.00
C LEU A 333 28.73 6.67 -19.53
N ARG A 334 29.83 7.34 -19.90
CA ARG A 334 31.06 6.68 -20.37
C ARG A 334 31.74 5.86 -19.28
N ASN A 335 31.70 6.33 -18.04
CA ASN A 335 32.28 5.61 -16.90
C ASN A 335 31.44 4.39 -16.53
N ASP A 336 30.12 4.48 -16.54
CA ASP A 336 29.22 3.35 -16.27
C ASP A 336 29.48 2.20 -17.25
N LEU A 337 29.62 2.51 -18.55
CA LEU A 337 29.97 1.54 -19.60
C LEU A 337 31.37 0.89 -19.43
N ARG A 338 32.29 1.55 -18.71
CA ARG A 338 33.63 1.01 -18.42
C ARG A 338 33.64 0.10 -17.19
N VAL A 339 32.81 0.42 -16.19
CA VAL A 339 32.77 -0.28 -14.89
C VAL A 339 32.07 -1.63 -15.01
N GLU A 340 31.09 -1.80 -15.90
CA GLU A 340 30.45 -3.10 -16.18
C GLU A 340 31.45 -4.21 -16.59
N GLY A 341 32.66 -3.86 -17.02
CA GLY A 341 33.73 -4.79 -17.37
C GLY A 341 34.75 -5.14 -16.28
N SER A 342 34.71 -4.54 -15.08
CA SER A 342 35.85 -4.62 -14.13
C SER A 342 35.53 -4.83 -12.64
N SER A 343 34.34 -5.29 -12.25
CA SER A 343 33.99 -5.41 -10.83
C SER A 343 34.57 -6.68 -10.17
N GLY A 344 35.77 -6.59 -9.61
CA GLY A 344 36.37 -7.59 -8.71
C GLY A 344 35.84 -7.56 -7.27
N GLU A 345 34.67 -6.98 -7.04
CA GLU A 345 34.09 -6.90 -5.70
C GLU A 345 33.35 -8.18 -5.31
N PRO A 346 33.47 -8.65 -4.05
CA PRO A 346 32.73 -9.80 -3.58
C PRO A 346 31.22 -9.50 -3.59
N TRP A 347 30.41 -10.52 -3.92
CA TRP A 347 28.96 -10.42 -3.99
C TRP A 347 28.33 -9.82 -2.72
N LEU A 348 27.28 -9.02 -2.90
CA LEU A 348 26.55 -8.33 -1.82
C LEU A 348 26.21 -9.26 -0.65
N VAL A 349 25.74 -10.47 -0.95
CA VAL A 349 25.36 -11.47 0.06
C VAL A 349 26.54 -11.82 0.97
N VAL A 350 27.71 -12.07 0.38
CA VAL A 350 28.94 -12.40 1.12
C VAL A 350 29.38 -11.22 2.00
N GLN A 351 29.24 -9.99 1.51
CA GLN A 351 29.54 -8.78 2.30
C GLN A 351 28.60 -8.67 3.51
N VAL A 352 27.30 -8.92 3.35
CA VAL A 352 26.33 -8.90 4.46
C VAL A 352 26.68 -9.93 5.55
N PHE A 353 27.01 -11.17 5.17
CA PHE A 353 27.38 -12.20 6.14
C PHE A 353 28.69 -11.91 6.89
N ARG A 354 29.59 -11.13 6.28
CA ARG A 354 30.86 -10.72 6.90
C ARG A 354 30.67 -9.68 8.01
N HIS A 355 29.62 -8.86 7.93
CA HIS A 355 29.35 -7.74 8.84
C HIS A 355 28.15 -8.03 9.75
N LYS A 356 28.41 -8.54 10.96
CA LYS A 356 27.36 -9.01 11.90
C LYS A 356 26.27 -7.96 12.22
N PRO A 357 26.58 -6.68 12.51
CA PRO A 357 25.55 -5.67 12.74
C PRO A 357 24.62 -5.44 11.55
N VAL A 358 25.16 -5.45 10.32
CA VAL A 358 24.35 -5.32 9.11
C VAL A 358 23.53 -6.58 8.84
N LEU A 359 24.04 -7.77 9.16
CA LEU A 359 23.27 -9.01 9.11
C LEU A 359 22.06 -8.96 10.05
N VAL A 360 22.22 -8.50 11.30
CA VAL A 360 21.11 -8.32 12.24
C VAL A 360 20.04 -7.38 11.65
N ARG A 361 20.45 -6.25 11.03
CA ARG A 361 19.53 -5.33 10.35
C ARG A 361 18.80 -5.99 9.17
N CYS A 362 19.47 -6.87 8.43
CA CYS A 362 18.88 -7.63 7.32
C CYS A 362 17.91 -8.73 7.79
N VAL A 363 18.04 -9.24 9.01
CA VAL A 363 17.09 -10.21 9.58
C VAL A 363 15.90 -9.50 10.22
N VAL A 364 16.17 -8.40 10.92
CA VAL A 364 15.17 -7.72 11.74
C VAL A 364 14.28 -6.78 10.92
N SER A 365 14.85 -6.01 9.98
CA SER A 365 14.03 -5.05 9.22
C SER A 365 12.92 -5.71 8.39
N PRO A 366 13.10 -6.87 7.72
CA PRO A 366 12.00 -7.55 7.05
C PRO A 366 10.84 -7.90 7.98
N VAL A 367 11.09 -8.25 9.24
CA VAL A 367 10.03 -8.56 10.22
C VAL A 367 9.16 -7.32 10.49
N TRP A 368 9.77 -6.14 10.63
CA TRP A 368 9.02 -4.89 10.78
C TRP A 368 8.21 -4.55 9.52
N TRP A 369 8.78 -4.79 8.34
CA TRP A 369 8.09 -4.58 7.07
C TRP A 369 6.89 -5.50 6.93
N VAL A 370 7.03 -6.80 7.24
CA VAL A 370 5.93 -7.77 7.24
C VAL A 370 4.85 -7.36 8.23
N THR A 371 5.23 -7.00 9.45
CA THR A 371 4.28 -6.57 10.49
C THR A 371 3.56 -5.30 10.08
N THR A 372 4.28 -4.32 9.54
CA THR A 372 3.72 -3.03 9.11
C THR A 372 2.69 -3.22 8.01
N THR A 373 3.02 -3.96 6.96
CA THR A 373 2.09 -4.19 5.84
C THR A 373 0.92 -5.07 6.25
N PHE A 374 1.15 -6.12 7.05
CA PHE A 374 0.10 -7.02 7.53
C PHE A 374 -0.95 -6.26 8.34
N ILE A 375 -0.53 -5.45 9.31
CA ILE A 375 -1.43 -4.66 10.14
C ILE A 375 -2.07 -3.51 9.34
N TYR A 376 -1.29 -2.80 8.50
CA TYR A 376 -1.81 -1.66 7.74
C TYR A 376 -2.95 -2.06 6.80
N TYR A 377 -2.79 -3.13 6.01
CA TYR A 377 -3.84 -3.64 5.14
C TYR A 377 -4.90 -4.42 5.91
N GLY A 378 -4.49 -5.19 6.93
CA GLY A 378 -5.40 -5.97 7.76
C GLY A 378 -6.43 -5.11 8.51
N LEU A 379 -6.02 -3.97 9.06
CA LEU A 379 -6.95 -3.00 9.67
C LEU A 379 -7.83 -2.29 8.63
N SER A 380 -7.36 -2.10 7.40
CA SER A 380 -8.22 -1.51 6.36
C SER A 380 -9.34 -2.49 5.96
N LEU A 381 -9.00 -3.77 5.89
CA LEU A 381 -9.92 -4.86 5.57
C LEU A 381 -10.90 -5.17 6.69
N ASN A 382 -10.43 -5.24 7.93
CA ASN A 382 -11.31 -5.57 9.06
C ASN A 382 -12.23 -4.40 9.45
N ALA A 383 -11.97 -3.18 8.98
CA ALA A 383 -12.84 -2.03 9.21
C ALA A 383 -14.27 -2.23 8.68
N VAL A 384 -14.43 -2.97 7.56
CA VAL A 384 -15.75 -3.26 6.99
C VAL A 384 -16.49 -4.40 7.71
N ASN A 385 -15.78 -5.18 8.55
CA ASN A 385 -16.35 -6.25 9.37
C ASN A 385 -16.70 -5.78 10.79
N MET A 386 -16.27 -4.58 11.19
CA MET A 386 -16.62 -4.00 12.48
C MET A 386 -18.11 -3.66 12.54
N SER A 387 -18.70 -3.71 13.73
CA SER A 387 -20.08 -3.30 13.97
C SER A 387 -20.33 -1.86 13.51
N GLY A 388 -21.60 -1.53 13.23
CA GLY A 388 -22.00 -0.22 12.70
C GLY A 388 -21.95 -0.15 11.17
N ASN A 389 -21.78 1.06 10.63
CA ASN A 389 -21.81 1.27 9.18
C ASN A 389 -20.41 1.01 8.57
N LYS A 390 -20.31 -0.06 7.75
CA LYS A 390 -19.06 -0.47 7.09
C LYS A 390 -18.39 0.64 6.26
N TYR A 391 -19.16 1.51 5.61
CA TYR A 391 -18.63 2.60 4.79
C TYR A 391 -18.03 3.71 5.66
N LEU A 392 -18.74 4.12 6.73
CA LEU A 392 -18.23 5.11 7.68
C LEU A 392 -16.98 4.62 8.41
N ASN A 393 -16.98 3.35 8.83
CA ASN A 393 -15.83 2.72 9.46
C ASN A 393 -14.59 2.79 8.55
N TYR A 394 -14.74 2.37 7.29
CA TYR A 394 -13.65 2.42 6.31
C TYR A 394 -13.17 3.86 6.02
N ILE A 395 -14.10 4.80 5.82
CA ILE A 395 -13.77 6.22 5.58
C ILE A 395 -12.99 6.82 6.75
N ALA A 396 -13.41 6.55 8.00
CA ALA A 396 -12.71 7.05 9.18
C ALA A 396 -11.31 6.44 9.31
N VAL A 397 -11.18 5.13 9.05
CA VAL A 397 -9.91 4.39 9.05
C VAL A 397 -8.95 4.92 7.97
N ALA A 398 -9.45 5.27 6.79
CA ALA A 398 -8.66 5.89 5.73
C ALA A 398 -8.25 7.33 6.08
N ALA A 399 -9.18 8.13 6.63
CA ALA A 399 -8.94 9.53 6.96
C ALA A 399 -7.89 9.71 8.07
N VAL A 400 -7.89 8.83 9.09
CA VAL A 400 -6.96 8.91 10.23
C VAL A 400 -5.51 8.61 9.84
N GLU A 401 -5.27 8.02 8.67
CA GLU A 401 -3.90 7.84 8.15
C GLU A 401 -3.20 9.16 7.89
N ILE A 402 -3.94 10.17 7.42
CA ILE A 402 -3.41 11.49 7.04
C ILE A 402 -2.68 12.15 8.23
N PRO A 403 -3.33 12.40 9.38
CA PRO A 403 -2.61 12.96 10.52
C PRO A 403 -1.48 12.03 10.98
N GLY A 404 -1.63 10.70 10.91
CA GLY A 404 -0.56 9.75 11.24
C GLY A 404 0.72 9.97 10.42
N PHE A 405 0.61 10.16 9.11
CA PHE A 405 1.77 10.42 8.24
C PHE A 405 2.51 11.72 8.62
N TRP A 406 1.77 12.79 8.91
CA TRP A 406 2.36 14.09 9.25
C TRP A 406 2.92 14.12 10.68
N THR A 407 2.27 13.44 11.63
CA THR A 407 2.80 13.28 12.99
C THR A 407 4.11 12.50 12.97
N ALA A 408 4.21 11.40 12.20
CA ALA A 408 5.46 10.67 12.06
C ALA A 408 6.57 11.53 11.45
N TYR A 409 6.26 12.29 10.39
CA TYR A 409 7.21 13.22 9.78
C TYR A 409 7.77 14.23 10.81
N TYR A 410 6.90 14.84 11.62
CA TYR A 410 7.30 15.80 12.64
C TYR A 410 8.11 15.14 13.77
N LEU A 411 7.61 14.05 14.36
CA LEU A 411 8.22 13.41 15.52
C LEU A 411 9.57 12.76 15.21
N MET A 412 9.76 12.21 14.01
CA MET A 412 11.06 11.63 13.61
C MET A 412 12.16 12.69 13.58
N GLY A 413 11.82 13.94 13.25
CA GLY A 413 12.75 15.07 13.25
C GLY A 413 13.13 15.55 14.64
N THR A 414 12.26 15.37 15.65
CA THR A 414 12.44 15.93 16.99
C THR A 414 12.90 14.90 18.03
N ILE A 415 12.28 13.72 18.07
CA ILE A 415 12.52 12.69 19.12
C ILE A 415 13.50 11.62 18.61
N GLY A 416 13.53 11.39 17.30
CA GLY A 416 14.35 10.38 16.64
C GLY A 416 13.52 9.28 16.00
N ARG A 417 14.17 8.40 15.22
CA ARG A 417 13.45 7.38 14.45
C ARG A 417 13.09 6.21 15.35
N LYS A 418 14.02 5.75 16.18
CA LYS A 418 13.87 4.55 17.02
C LYS A 418 12.73 4.71 18.04
N PRO A 419 12.64 5.78 18.87
CA PRO A 419 11.53 5.99 19.79
C PRO A 419 10.18 6.10 19.08
N VAL A 420 10.13 6.75 17.91
CA VAL A 420 8.88 6.93 17.15
C VAL A 420 8.37 5.58 16.64
N LEU A 421 9.22 4.75 16.03
CA LEU A 421 8.80 3.42 15.59
C LEU A 421 8.36 2.54 16.77
N THR A 422 9.17 2.45 17.84
CA THR A 422 8.84 1.59 19.00
C THR A 422 7.56 2.05 19.68
N GLY A 423 7.42 3.36 19.94
CA GLY A 423 6.22 3.92 20.56
C GLY A 423 4.96 3.72 19.72
N ALA A 424 5.07 3.88 18.40
CA ALA A 424 3.95 3.65 17.49
C ALA A 424 3.54 2.17 17.41
N PHE A 425 4.49 1.24 17.33
CA PHE A 425 4.18 -0.19 17.36
C PHE A 425 3.52 -0.62 18.66
N TRP A 426 4.05 -0.18 19.81
CA TRP A 426 3.46 -0.54 21.10
C TRP A 426 2.12 0.13 21.34
N LEU A 427 1.92 1.39 20.91
CA LEU A 427 0.62 2.03 20.92
C LEU A 427 -0.40 1.23 20.09
N CYS A 428 -0.01 0.81 18.89
CA CYS A 428 -0.83 -0.06 18.05
C CYS A 428 -1.17 -1.36 18.79
N ALA A 429 -0.18 -2.03 19.38
CA ALA A 429 -0.38 -3.28 20.11
C ALA A 429 -1.34 -3.13 21.30
N VAL A 430 -1.15 -2.11 22.14
CA VAL A 430 -2.02 -1.85 23.28
C VAL A 430 -3.45 -1.60 22.82
N CYS A 431 -3.65 -0.80 21.77
CA CYS A 431 -4.99 -0.55 21.24
C CYS A 431 -5.65 -1.83 20.70
N GLN A 432 -4.89 -2.69 20.01
CA GLN A 432 -5.41 -3.98 19.53
C GLN A 432 -5.79 -4.92 20.68
N LEU A 433 -4.99 -4.97 21.74
CA LEU A 433 -5.30 -5.75 22.93
C LEU A 433 -6.55 -5.21 23.66
N VAL A 434 -6.66 -3.88 23.79
CA VAL A 434 -7.85 -3.24 24.39
C VAL A 434 -9.10 -3.53 23.56
N TYR A 435 -9.00 -3.50 22.23
CA TYR A 435 -10.13 -3.76 21.34
C TYR A 435 -10.78 -5.13 21.59
N ILE A 436 -9.98 -6.17 21.84
CA ILE A 436 -10.46 -7.54 22.10
C ILE A 436 -11.37 -7.62 23.35
N PHE A 437 -11.13 -6.76 24.34
CA PHE A 437 -11.90 -6.75 25.59
C PHE A 437 -13.06 -5.76 25.59
N LEU A 438 -13.30 -5.04 24.48
CA LEU A 438 -14.40 -4.09 24.39
C LEU A 438 -15.73 -4.81 24.13
N PRO A 439 -16.79 -4.52 24.91
CA PRO A 439 -18.11 -5.10 24.69
C PRO A 439 -18.77 -4.53 23.43
N GLU A 440 -19.55 -5.38 22.73
CA GLU A 440 -20.17 -5.06 21.43
C GLU A 440 -21.13 -3.84 21.45
N GLY A 441 -21.65 -3.47 22.63
CA GLY A 441 -22.55 -2.32 22.80
C GLY A 441 -21.87 -0.94 22.75
N MET A 442 -20.53 -0.87 22.69
CA MET A 442 -19.77 0.39 22.76
C MET A 442 -19.14 0.79 21.43
N TYR A 443 -19.93 0.89 20.36
CA TYR A 443 -19.47 1.22 19.00
C TYR A 443 -18.48 2.40 18.94
N ALA A 444 -18.79 3.51 19.63
CA ALA A 444 -17.92 4.70 19.61
C ALA A 444 -16.54 4.44 20.25
N ALA A 445 -16.48 3.63 21.31
CA ALA A 445 -15.22 3.27 21.96
C ALA A 445 -14.41 2.31 21.10
N SER A 446 -15.06 1.29 20.51
CA SER A 446 -14.43 0.34 19.59
C SER A 446 -13.85 1.05 18.38
N LEU A 447 -14.62 1.94 17.74
CA LEU A 447 -14.14 2.76 16.63
C LEU A 447 -12.97 3.65 17.06
N LEU A 448 -13.06 4.34 18.21
CA LEU A 448 -11.97 5.22 18.67
C LEU A 448 -10.66 4.45 18.87
N VAL A 449 -10.69 3.32 19.57
CA VAL A 449 -9.51 2.47 19.80
C VAL A 449 -8.96 1.93 18.47
N TYR A 450 -9.84 1.55 17.54
CA TYR A 450 -9.46 1.12 16.20
C TYR A 450 -8.74 2.23 15.42
N LEU A 451 -9.26 3.46 15.48
CA LEU A 451 -8.67 4.62 14.81
C LEU A 451 -7.32 4.99 15.42
N ILE A 452 -7.13 4.87 16.73
CA ILE A 452 -5.82 5.09 17.37
C ILE A 452 -4.81 4.03 16.92
N ALA A 453 -5.21 2.75 16.82
CA ALA A 453 -4.34 1.71 16.28
C ALA A 453 -3.96 1.99 14.82
N LYS A 454 -4.93 2.40 14.00
CA LYS A 454 -4.72 2.74 12.59
C LYS A 454 -3.82 3.98 12.42
N PHE A 455 -4.01 5.00 13.25
CA PHE A 455 -3.13 6.16 13.33
C PHE A 455 -1.70 5.74 13.65
N ALA A 456 -1.52 4.87 14.66
CA ALA A 456 -0.22 4.39 15.08
C ALA A 456 0.49 3.60 13.97
N ILE A 457 -0.20 2.69 13.28
CA ILE A 457 0.41 1.95 12.16
C ILE A 457 0.69 2.85 10.95
N ALA A 458 -0.09 3.92 10.73
CA ALA A 458 0.21 4.91 9.71
C ALA A 458 1.51 5.68 10.03
N MET A 459 1.77 5.96 11.31
CA MET A 459 3.06 6.51 11.75
C MET A 459 4.20 5.54 11.43
N VAL A 460 4.06 4.26 11.83
CA VAL A 460 5.04 3.20 11.53
C VAL A 460 5.29 3.10 10.02
N ALA A 461 4.24 3.10 9.20
CA ALA A 461 4.35 2.99 7.74
C ALA A 461 5.12 4.16 7.10
N THR A 462 5.21 5.32 7.76
CA THR A 462 6.07 6.41 7.31
C THR A 462 7.48 6.26 7.85
N SER A 463 7.62 5.95 9.12
CA SER A 463 8.92 5.89 9.77
C SER A 463 9.76 4.69 9.34
N VAL A 464 9.16 3.52 9.08
CA VAL A 464 9.86 2.32 8.59
C VAL A 464 10.54 2.57 7.24
N TYR A 465 9.92 3.34 6.34
CA TYR A 465 10.54 3.68 5.05
C TYR A 465 11.81 4.51 5.23
N VAL A 466 11.76 5.53 6.09
CA VAL A 466 12.91 6.41 6.37
C VAL A 466 13.98 5.64 7.12
N TYR A 467 13.62 4.98 8.21
CA TYR A 467 14.55 4.30 9.10
C TYR A 467 15.28 3.14 8.41
N THR A 468 14.58 2.34 7.58
CA THR A 468 15.22 1.27 6.80
C THR A 468 16.24 1.84 5.81
N ALA A 469 15.96 2.98 5.18
CA ALA A 469 16.90 3.61 4.26
C ALA A 469 18.14 4.15 4.99
N GLU A 470 17.98 4.73 6.18
CA GLU A 470 19.09 5.28 6.98
C GLU A 470 19.99 4.18 7.59
N LEU A 471 19.46 2.98 7.86
CA LEU A 471 20.19 1.85 8.46
C LEU A 471 21.22 1.19 7.53
N TYR A 472 21.04 1.33 6.21
CA TYR A 472 21.83 0.63 5.20
C TYR A 472 22.90 1.52 4.53
N PRO A 473 24.07 0.94 4.19
CA PRO A 473 25.16 1.66 3.55
C PRO A 473 24.73 2.24 2.19
N THR A 474 25.07 3.49 1.92
CA THR A 474 24.64 4.26 0.73
C THR A 474 24.82 3.47 -0.56
N LYS A 475 25.96 2.76 -0.71
CA LYS A 475 26.27 1.92 -1.88
C LYS A 475 25.24 0.83 -2.16
N TYR A 476 24.68 0.20 -1.13
CA TYR A 476 23.75 -0.93 -1.25
C TYR A 476 22.38 -0.64 -0.65
N ARG A 477 22.13 0.61 -0.24
CA ARG A 477 20.90 1.06 0.43
C ARG A 477 19.67 0.67 -0.35
N HIS A 478 19.68 0.92 -1.65
CA HIS A 478 18.53 0.62 -2.51
C HIS A 478 18.22 -0.88 -2.55
N SER A 479 19.23 -1.73 -2.73
CA SER A 479 19.06 -3.19 -2.80
C SER A 479 18.62 -3.80 -1.48
N LEU A 480 19.22 -3.39 -0.36
CA LEU A 480 18.87 -3.89 0.97
C LEU A 480 17.50 -3.38 1.44
N PHE A 481 17.18 -2.12 1.14
CA PHE A 481 15.84 -1.58 1.36
C PHE A 481 14.79 -2.33 0.55
N ALA A 482 15.06 -2.57 -0.74
CA ALA A 482 14.16 -3.31 -1.62
C ALA A 482 13.95 -4.74 -1.11
N PHE A 483 15.01 -5.41 -0.65
CA PHE A 483 14.91 -6.74 -0.02
C PHE A 483 13.94 -6.76 1.16
N SER A 484 14.10 -5.84 2.13
CA SER A 484 13.20 -5.78 3.29
C SER A 484 11.76 -5.45 2.90
N SER A 485 11.58 -4.54 1.94
CA SER A 485 10.26 -4.17 1.41
C SER A 485 9.59 -5.33 0.66
N MET A 486 10.34 -6.10 -0.14
CA MET A 486 9.84 -7.28 -0.86
C MET A 486 9.34 -8.36 0.10
N ILE A 487 10.14 -8.72 1.12
CA ILE A 487 9.70 -9.66 2.15
C ILE A 487 8.46 -9.11 2.88
N GLY A 488 8.44 -7.80 3.12
CA GLY A 488 7.27 -7.09 3.64
C GLY A 488 5.98 -7.35 2.87
N ARG A 489 6.03 -7.64 1.57
CA ARG A 489 4.82 -7.94 0.78
C ARG A 489 4.13 -9.23 1.19
N ILE A 490 4.82 -10.16 1.85
CA ILE A 490 4.21 -11.33 2.47
C ILE A 490 3.13 -10.88 3.47
N GLY A 491 3.38 -9.84 4.27
CA GLY A 491 2.39 -9.30 5.20
C GLY A 491 1.13 -8.81 4.48
N SER A 492 1.27 -8.09 3.37
CA SER A 492 0.10 -7.68 2.56
C SER A 492 -0.64 -8.85 1.90
N MET A 493 0.02 -9.98 1.63
CA MET A 493 -0.61 -11.18 1.06
C MET A 493 -1.42 -11.96 2.11
N LEU A 494 -0.93 -11.95 3.35
CA LEU A 494 -1.60 -12.58 4.50
C LEU A 494 -2.74 -11.73 5.05
N ALA A 495 -2.70 -10.40 4.90
CA ALA A 495 -3.72 -9.50 5.43
C ALA A 495 -5.16 -9.83 4.95
N PRO A 496 -5.42 -10.10 3.66
CA PRO A 496 -6.73 -10.55 3.18
C PRO A 496 -7.22 -11.86 3.79
N LEU A 497 -6.34 -12.74 4.28
CA LEU A 497 -6.71 -14.01 4.91
C LEU A 497 -7.18 -13.86 6.37
N THR A 498 -7.01 -12.67 6.96
CA THR A 498 -7.37 -12.45 8.37
C THR A 498 -8.84 -12.74 8.69
N PRO A 499 -9.84 -12.40 7.86
CA PRO A 499 -11.23 -12.77 8.14
C PRO A 499 -11.45 -14.29 8.11
N ALA A 500 -10.81 -15.02 7.19
CA ALA A 500 -10.88 -16.47 7.15
C ALA A 500 -10.26 -17.13 8.39
N PHE A 501 -9.15 -16.57 8.89
CA PHE A 501 -8.57 -17.01 10.15
C PHE A 501 -9.52 -16.75 11.33
N GLY A 502 -10.15 -15.58 11.38
CA GLY A 502 -11.15 -15.26 12.39
C GLY A 502 -12.35 -16.21 12.36
N ALA A 503 -12.85 -16.54 11.18
CA ALA A 503 -13.99 -17.44 11.01
C ALA A 503 -13.67 -18.90 11.40
N GLN A 504 -12.46 -19.38 11.13
CA GLN A 504 -12.09 -20.78 11.37
C GLN A 504 -11.76 -21.09 12.84
N TRP A 505 -11.15 -20.13 13.56
CA TRP A 505 -10.64 -20.37 14.91
C TRP A 505 -11.41 -19.59 15.98
N PHE A 506 -11.40 -18.26 15.91
CA PHE A 506 -12.21 -17.37 16.76
C PHE A 506 -12.18 -15.93 16.23
N ALA A 507 -13.27 -15.19 16.39
CA ALA A 507 -13.51 -13.89 15.76
C ALA A 507 -12.40 -12.85 16.01
N GLU A 508 -11.84 -12.83 17.23
CA GLU A 508 -10.83 -11.85 17.66
C GLU A 508 -9.38 -12.17 17.24
N LEU A 509 -9.16 -13.31 16.57
CA LEU A 509 -7.81 -13.77 16.17
C LEU A 509 -7.02 -12.74 15.35
N PRO A 510 -7.61 -12.03 14.37
CA PRO A 510 -6.90 -10.99 13.62
C PRO A 510 -6.24 -9.94 14.52
N PHE A 511 -6.94 -9.49 15.55
CA PHE A 511 -6.46 -8.45 16.47
C PHE A 511 -5.37 -8.99 17.41
N VAL A 512 -5.46 -10.26 17.83
CA VAL A 512 -4.38 -10.95 18.55
C VAL A 512 -3.11 -11.03 17.70
N MET A 513 -3.25 -11.39 16.42
CA MET A 513 -2.12 -11.45 15.49
C MET A 513 -1.50 -10.07 15.28
N PHE A 514 -2.32 -9.03 15.07
CA PHE A 514 -1.84 -7.66 14.90
C PHE A 514 -1.12 -7.15 16.16
N GLY A 515 -1.71 -7.36 17.34
CA GLY A 515 -1.13 -6.93 18.62
C GLY A 515 0.19 -7.63 18.93
N SER A 516 0.24 -8.96 18.83
CA SER A 516 1.44 -9.75 19.13
C SER A 516 2.61 -9.44 18.18
N LEU A 517 2.37 -9.36 16.88
CA LEU A 517 3.41 -9.00 15.90
C LEU A 517 3.92 -7.57 16.09
N ALA A 518 3.04 -6.62 16.44
CA ALA A 518 3.43 -5.25 16.76
C ALA A 518 4.30 -5.18 18.03
N LEU A 519 3.98 -5.93 19.09
CA LEU A 519 4.83 -6.03 20.29
C LEU A 519 6.22 -6.55 19.96
N VAL A 520 6.30 -7.67 19.23
CA VAL A 520 7.56 -8.28 18.82
C VAL A 520 8.37 -7.33 17.95
N SER A 521 7.75 -6.70 16.96
CA SER A 521 8.44 -5.71 16.10
C SER A 521 8.96 -4.52 16.88
N GLY A 522 8.15 -3.98 17.81
CA GLY A 522 8.56 -2.92 18.73
C GLY A 522 9.78 -3.29 19.57
N ALA A 523 9.85 -4.54 20.05
CA ALA A 523 10.97 -5.05 20.81
C ALA A 523 12.23 -5.26 19.94
N LEU A 524 12.07 -5.79 18.72
CA LEU A 524 13.18 -6.03 17.80
C LEU A 524 13.88 -4.73 17.37
N ILE A 525 13.20 -3.58 17.38
CA ILE A 525 13.80 -2.25 17.13
C ILE A 525 14.92 -1.92 18.13
N PHE A 526 14.92 -2.50 19.33
CA PHE A 526 16.02 -2.26 20.27
C PHE A 526 17.36 -2.81 19.78
N LEU A 527 17.34 -3.80 18.89
CA LEU A 527 18.54 -4.41 18.28
C LEU A 527 19.23 -3.52 17.23
N THR A 528 18.63 -2.38 16.86
CA THR A 528 19.18 -1.45 15.88
C THR A 528 19.54 -0.09 16.50
N PRO A 529 20.52 0.63 15.94
CA PRO A 529 20.95 1.93 16.46
C PRO A 529 19.96 3.04 16.11
N GLU A 530 19.98 4.14 16.87
CA GLU A 530 19.31 5.38 16.45
C GLU A 530 20.04 6.01 15.25
N THR A 531 19.28 6.66 14.36
CA THR A 531 19.80 7.30 13.13
C THR A 531 19.60 8.81 13.12
N LEU A 532 18.87 9.38 14.09
CA LEU A 532 18.76 10.83 14.22
C LEU A 532 20.12 11.49 14.43
N GLY A 533 20.47 12.42 13.54
CA GLY A 533 21.68 13.23 13.65
C GLY A 533 22.97 12.51 13.25
N THR A 534 22.90 11.26 12.79
CA THR A 534 24.08 10.53 12.32
C THR A 534 24.36 10.79 10.84
N THR A 535 25.64 10.77 10.47
CA THR A 535 26.03 10.78 9.04
C THR A 535 25.68 9.44 8.42
N LEU A 536 25.10 9.48 7.23
CA LEU A 536 24.69 8.28 6.51
C LEU A 536 25.94 7.45 6.17
N PRO A 537 25.95 6.14 6.46
CA PRO A 537 27.12 5.30 6.21
C PRO A 537 27.29 5.10 4.71
N ASP A 538 28.47 5.33 4.17
CA ASP A 538 28.77 5.07 2.76
C ASP A 538 29.28 3.64 2.52
N THR A 539 29.94 3.05 3.52
CA THR A 539 30.51 1.70 3.48
C THR A 539 29.94 0.77 4.56
N PHE A 540 30.11 -0.54 4.40
CA PHE A 540 29.73 -1.52 5.42
C PHE A 540 30.45 -1.31 6.76
N GLU A 541 31.72 -0.87 6.75
CA GLU A 541 32.47 -0.58 7.97
C GLU A 541 31.92 0.62 8.74
N GLN A 542 31.52 1.68 8.02
CA GLN A 542 30.82 2.81 8.64
C GLN A 542 29.44 2.40 9.13
N ALA A 543 28.76 1.52 8.38
CA ALA A 543 27.48 0.99 8.80
C ALA A 543 27.58 0.15 10.09
N ASP A 544 28.67 -0.60 10.29
CA ASP A 544 28.92 -1.37 11.51
C ASP A 544 29.12 -0.47 12.75
N ARG A 545 29.75 0.69 12.57
CA ARG A 545 30.02 1.65 13.66
C ARG A 545 28.82 2.55 14.01
N LEU A 546 27.72 2.49 13.25
CA LEU A 546 26.49 3.24 13.56
C LEU A 546 25.98 2.86 14.97
N GLY A 547 25.84 3.86 15.83
CA GLY A 547 25.46 3.73 17.24
C GLY A 547 26.62 3.68 18.24
N GLN A 548 27.86 3.46 17.79
CA GLN A 548 29.07 3.56 18.64
C GLN A 548 29.62 4.99 18.68
N LEU A 549 29.56 5.72 17.56
CA LEU A 549 29.98 7.12 17.47
C LEU A 549 29.16 8.07 18.37
N ASP A 550 27.91 7.72 18.69
CA ASP A 550 27.08 8.48 19.62
C ASP A 550 27.48 8.28 21.10
N GLN A 551 28.16 7.19 21.44
CA GLN A 551 28.70 6.98 22.78
C GLN A 551 30.00 7.77 22.97
N GLU A 552 30.86 7.84 21.94
CA GLU A 552 32.11 8.62 21.98
C GLU A 552 31.88 10.15 21.95
N ASN A 553 30.82 10.65 21.30
CA ASN A 553 30.50 12.09 21.28
C ASN A 553 29.68 12.58 22.49
N LYS A 554 29.20 11.68 23.35
CA LYS A 554 28.47 12.01 24.59
C LYS A 554 29.29 11.82 25.86
N THR A 555 30.48 11.21 25.77
CA THR A 555 31.56 11.27 26.76
C THR A 555 32.50 12.43 26.43
#